data_AF-A0A919BVD6-F1
#
_entry.id   AF-A0A919BVD6-F1
#
_cell.length_a   1.000
_cell.length_b   1.000
_cell.length_c   1.000
_cell.angle_alpha   90.00
_cell.angle_beta   90.00
_cell.angle_gamma   90.00
#
_symmetry.space_group_name_H-M   'P 1'
#
loop_
_entity.id
_entity.type
_entity.pdbx_description
1 polymer ?
#
loop_
_entity_poly.entity_id
_entity_poly.type
_entity_poly.pdbx_seq_one_letter_code
_entity_poly.pdbx_strand_id
1 'polypeptide(L)'
;MTDYLDHDEDLDEAAFARRRQAGQLDHINTYYRLPERLGVTAALGVRVRHEDREGTITDTAGQYLRVLLDGDTDTTVCHATASMAYQRPDGTWARATPLPDPYARTTDEAGQ
;
A
#
# COMPACT_ATOMS: atom_id res chain seq x y z
N MET A 1 18.46 6.30 41.06
CA MET A 1 18.65 7.68 40.55
C MET A 1 18.71 7.52 39.04
N THR A 2 17.60 7.85 38.35
CA THR A 2 17.29 7.77 36.89
C THR A 2 17.51 6.40 36.24
N ASP A 3 16.55 5.60 35.78
CA ASP A 3 15.18 5.78 35.24
C ASP A 3 15.01 6.85 34.14
N TYR A 4 14.46 6.40 33.01
CA TYR A 4 13.98 7.13 31.81
C TYR A 4 15.00 7.81 30.87
N LEU A 5 15.70 7.07 29.99
CA LEU A 5 16.36 7.64 28.80
C LEU A 5 16.37 6.75 27.54
N ASP A 6 15.58 5.67 27.49
CA ASP A 6 15.49 4.82 26.27
C ASP A 6 14.16 5.06 25.50
N HIS A 7 13.22 5.81 26.08
CA HIS A 7 11.84 5.91 25.56
C HIS A 7 11.63 7.05 24.56
N ASP A 8 12.53 8.03 24.49
CA ASP A 8 12.39 9.17 23.56
C ASP A 8 12.84 8.80 22.13
N GLU A 9 13.86 7.95 21.95
CA GLU A 9 14.35 7.55 20.62
C GLU A 9 13.35 6.65 19.86
N ASP A 10 12.70 5.71 20.55
CA ASP A 10 11.67 4.84 19.97
C ASP A 10 10.42 5.63 19.51
N LEU A 11 10.05 6.68 20.24
CA LEU A 11 8.91 7.54 19.89
C LEU A 11 9.20 8.36 18.63
N ASP A 12 10.43 8.85 18.49
CA ASP A 12 10.88 9.58 17.30
C ASP A 12 10.97 8.67 16.08
N GLU A 13 11.44 7.42 16.23
CA GLU A 13 11.49 6.45 15.12
C GLU A 13 10.09 6.02 14.67
N ALA A 14 9.19 5.71 15.60
CA ALA A 14 7.82 5.36 15.28
C ALA A 14 7.05 6.52 14.62
N ALA A 15 7.26 7.76 15.10
CA ALA A 15 6.69 8.95 14.50
C ALA A 15 7.24 9.19 13.09
N PHE A 16 8.54 8.99 12.88
CA PHE A 16 9.18 9.10 11.57
C PHE A 16 8.65 8.06 10.58
N ALA A 17 8.55 6.79 11.01
CA ALA A 17 7.98 5.71 10.22
C ALA A 17 6.53 6.02 9.82
N ARG A 18 5.70 6.48 10.76
CA ARG A 18 4.30 6.86 10.49
C ARG A 18 4.19 8.04 9.53
N ARG A 19 5.06 9.06 9.66
CA ARG A 19 5.09 10.22 8.76
C ARG A 19 5.52 9.82 7.35
N ARG A 20 6.51 8.94 7.23
CA ARG A 20 6.93 8.35 5.96
C ARG A 20 5.78 7.59 5.30
N GLN A 21 5.12 6.69 6.04
CA GLN A 21 3.99 5.90 5.55
C GLN A 21 2.84 6.80 5.07
N ALA A 22 2.48 7.83 5.84
CA ALA A 22 1.46 8.79 5.45
C ALA A 22 1.81 9.50 4.14
N GLY A 23 3.07 9.95 3.98
CA GLY A 23 3.53 10.56 2.74
C GLY A 23 3.54 9.60 1.55
N GLN A 24 3.89 8.33 1.77
CA GLN A 24 3.89 7.31 0.72
C GLN A 24 2.46 6.96 0.27
N LEU A 25 1.53 6.79 1.21
CA LEU A 25 0.12 6.56 0.90
C LEU A 25 -0.51 7.77 0.19
N ASP A 26 -0.23 8.98 0.65
CA ASP A 26 -0.71 10.21 -0.01
C ASP A 26 -0.21 10.30 -1.46
N HIS A 27 1.08 10.00 -1.68
CA HIS A 27 1.65 9.92 -3.00
C HIS A 27 0.96 8.87 -3.88
N ILE A 28 0.76 7.65 -3.38
CA ILE A 28 0.07 6.56 -4.10
C ILE A 28 -1.36 6.97 -4.48
N ASN A 29 -2.12 7.52 -3.52
CA ASN A 29 -3.50 7.96 -3.74
C ASN A 29 -3.58 9.05 -4.80
N THR A 30 -2.72 10.06 -4.70
CA THR A 30 -2.65 11.19 -5.63
C THR A 30 -2.20 10.76 -7.02
N TYR A 31 -1.12 9.96 -7.09
CA TYR A 31 -0.52 9.54 -8.34
C TYR A 31 -1.47 8.66 -9.16
N TYR A 32 -2.08 7.65 -8.54
CA TYR A 32 -3.04 6.77 -9.22
C TYR A 32 -4.47 7.31 -9.25
N ARG A 33 -4.71 8.47 -8.61
CA ARG A 33 -6.02 9.14 -8.50
C ARG A 33 -7.09 8.21 -7.96
N LEU A 34 -6.77 7.44 -6.91
CA LEU A 34 -7.66 6.41 -6.35
C LEU A 34 -8.98 7.03 -5.84
N PRO A 35 -8.97 8.16 -5.10
CA PRO A 35 -10.20 8.78 -4.64
C PRO A 35 -11.09 9.25 -5.79
N GLU A 36 -10.52 9.89 -6.80
CA GLU A 36 -11.29 10.45 -7.92
C GLU A 36 -11.80 9.38 -8.88
N ARG A 37 -11.03 8.30 -9.11
CA ARG A 37 -11.38 7.26 -10.09
C ARG A 37 -12.24 6.16 -9.51
N LEU A 38 -12.01 5.80 -8.25
CA LEU A 38 -12.60 4.62 -7.62
C LEU A 38 -13.47 4.96 -6.42
N GLY A 39 -13.42 6.19 -5.90
CA GLY A 39 -14.09 6.58 -4.68
C GLY A 39 -13.49 5.91 -3.43
N VAL A 40 -12.21 5.50 -3.50
CA VAL A 40 -11.51 4.79 -2.42
C VAL A 40 -10.18 5.48 -2.11
N THR A 41 -9.71 5.29 -0.88
CA THR A 41 -8.40 5.75 -0.44
C THR A 41 -7.60 4.54 0.04
N ALA A 42 -6.41 4.34 -0.49
CA ALA A 42 -5.46 3.38 0.06
C ALA A 42 -4.99 3.91 1.42
N ALA A 43 -5.26 3.14 2.48
CA ALA A 43 -4.83 3.44 3.83
C ALA A 43 -4.50 2.14 4.57
N LEU A 44 -3.70 2.23 5.64
CA LEU A 44 -3.41 1.06 6.47
C LEU A 44 -4.70 0.52 7.07
N GLY A 45 -4.84 -0.81 7.12
CA GLY A 45 -6.04 -1.49 7.59
C GLY A 45 -7.17 -1.58 6.55
N VAL A 46 -7.02 -0.96 5.37
CA VAL A 46 -8.03 -1.10 4.30
C VAL A 46 -7.97 -2.50 3.70
N ARG A 47 -9.15 -3.08 3.50
CA ARG A 47 -9.33 -4.37 2.84
C ARG A 47 -9.12 -4.24 1.35
N VAL A 48 -8.36 -5.17 0.81
CA VAL A 48 -7.97 -5.24 -0.59
C VAL A 48 -8.11 -6.66 -1.11
N ARG A 49 -8.20 -6.81 -2.43
CA ARG A 49 -8.13 -8.09 -3.11
C ARG A 49 -7.07 -8.02 -4.20
N HIS A 50 -6.05 -8.86 -4.09
CA HIS A 50 -4.98 -9.01 -5.07
C HIS A 50 -5.08 -10.39 -5.70
N GLU A 51 -5.21 -10.46 -7.03
CA GLU A 51 -5.33 -11.75 -7.76
C GLU A 51 -6.41 -12.68 -7.17
N ASP A 52 -7.56 -12.09 -6.87
CA ASP A 52 -8.72 -12.75 -6.26
C ASP A 52 -8.57 -13.24 -4.82
N ARG A 53 -7.41 -12.99 -4.19
CA ARG A 53 -7.17 -13.24 -2.77
C ARG A 53 -7.37 -11.98 -1.96
N GLU A 54 -8.21 -12.05 -0.93
CA GLU A 54 -8.41 -10.92 -0.03
C GLU A 54 -7.22 -10.75 0.92
N GLY A 55 -7.07 -9.53 1.42
CA GLY A 55 -6.02 -9.17 2.36
C GLY A 55 -6.21 -7.76 2.89
N THR A 56 -5.20 -7.29 3.61
CA THR A 56 -5.22 -5.98 4.27
C THR A 56 -3.92 -5.25 4.00
N ILE A 57 -4.00 -3.95 3.70
CA ILE A 57 -2.81 -3.10 3.59
C ILE A 57 -2.20 -2.95 4.99
N THR A 58 -0.97 -3.41 5.17
CA THR A 58 -0.27 -3.34 6.46
C THR A 58 0.85 -2.29 6.48
N ASP A 59 1.44 -1.99 5.32
CA ASP A 59 2.53 -1.01 5.20
C ASP A 59 2.73 -0.58 3.73
N THR A 60 3.72 0.27 3.46
CA THR A 60 4.14 0.69 2.13
C THR A 60 5.60 0.30 1.85
N ALA A 61 5.87 -0.20 0.65
CA ALA A 61 7.22 -0.45 0.15
C ALA A 61 7.56 0.56 -0.94
N GLY A 62 7.91 1.80 -0.54
CA GLY A 62 8.14 2.88 -1.49
C GLY A 62 6.82 3.35 -2.09
N GLN A 63 6.62 3.14 -3.38
CA GLN A 63 5.39 3.45 -4.12
C GLN A 63 4.43 2.25 -4.25
N TYR A 64 4.78 1.12 -3.63
CA TYR A 64 3.99 -0.11 -3.63
C TYR A 64 3.33 -0.32 -2.26
N LEU A 65 2.29 -1.15 -2.23
CA LEU A 65 1.59 -1.53 -1.01
C LEU A 65 2.16 -2.85 -0.48
N ARG A 66 2.35 -2.96 0.83
CA ARG A 66 2.52 -4.26 1.49
C ARG A 66 1.15 -4.73 1.96
N VAL A 67 0.76 -5.91 1.50
CA VAL A 67 -0.53 -6.51 1.77
C VAL A 67 -0.31 -7.83 2.48
N LEU A 68 -0.92 -7.99 3.65
CA LEU A 68 -1.05 -9.31 4.27
C LEU A 68 -2.28 -9.99 3.69
N LEU A 69 -2.07 -11.01 2.86
CA LEU A 69 -3.16 -11.80 2.29
C LEU A 69 -3.73 -12.74 3.35
N ASP A 70 -5.03 -13.00 3.28
CA ASP A 70 -5.69 -13.87 4.24
C ASP A 70 -5.13 -15.30 4.13
N GLY A 71 -4.75 -15.85 5.29
CA GLY A 71 -4.11 -17.17 5.40
C GLY A 71 -2.58 -17.16 5.27
N ASP A 72 -1.98 -16.03 4.88
CA ASP A 72 -0.52 -15.90 4.80
C ASP A 72 0.05 -15.38 6.13
N THR A 73 1.32 -15.71 6.39
CA THR A 73 2.08 -15.17 7.54
C THR A 73 2.90 -13.95 7.14
N ASP A 74 3.32 -13.89 5.87
CA ASP A 74 4.18 -12.83 5.33
C ASP A 74 3.40 -11.88 4.42
N THR A 75 3.84 -10.62 4.37
CA THR A 75 3.26 -9.61 3.48
C THR A 75 3.76 -9.78 2.05
N THR A 76 2.87 -9.60 1.08
CA THR A 76 3.19 -9.49 -0.34
C THR A 76 3.29 -8.02 -0.76
N VAL A 77 4.26 -7.68 -1.61
CA VAL A 77 4.36 -6.34 -2.21
C VAL A 77 3.51 -6.30 -3.47
N CYS A 78 2.54 -5.39 -3.51
CA CYS A 78 1.54 -5.28 -4.58
C CYS A 78 1.57 -3.88 -5.22
N HIS A 79 1.30 -3.81 -6.52
CA HIS A 79 1.02 -2.55 -7.20
C HIS A 79 -0.34 -2.01 -6.77
N ALA A 80 -0.47 -0.68 -6.65
CA ALA A 80 -1.70 -0.06 -6.17
C ALA A 80 -2.88 -0.19 -7.16
N THR A 81 -2.63 -0.51 -8.43
CA THR A 81 -3.70 -0.64 -9.44
C THR A 81 -3.69 -1.95 -10.24
N ALA A 82 -2.59 -2.71 -10.26
CA ALA A 82 -2.50 -3.92 -11.06
C ALA A 82 -3.08 -5.11 -10.28
N SER A 83 -4.02 -5.84 -10.90
CA SER A 83 -4.72 -6.97 -10.27
C SER A 83 -5.33 -6.67 -8.90
N MET A 84 -5.65 -5.39 -8.64
CA MET A 84 -6.02 -4.90 -7.33
C MET A 84 -7.49 -4.48 -7.28
N ALA A 85 -8.16 -4.77 -6.17
CA ALA A 85 -9.45 -4.19 -5.83
C ALA A 85 -9.45 -3.70 -4.38
N TYR A 86 -10.22 -2.65 -4.11
CA TYR A 86 -10.35 -2.03 -2.80
C TYR A 86 -11.76 -2.19 -2.28
N GLN A 87 -11.90 -2.48 -1.00
CA GLN A 87 -13.22 -2.47 -0.38
C GLN A 87 -13.67 -1.01 -0.18
N ARG A 88 -14.87 -0.71 -0.66
CA ARG A 88 -15.54 0.57 -0.45
C ARG A 88 -16.25 0.60 0.91
N PRO A 89 -16.58 1.79 1.44
CA PRO A 89 -17.33 1.91 2.69
C PRO A 89 -18.70 1.23 2.68
N ASP A 90 -19.31 1.02 1.50
CA ASP A 90 -20.58 0.30 1.32
C ASP A 90 -20.41 -1.24 1.31
N GLY A 91 -19.19 -1.74 1.52
CA GLY A 91 -18.84 -3.16 1.50
C GLY A 91 -18.62 -3.74 0.09
N THR A 92 -18.81 -2.95 -0.97
CA THR A 92 -18.57 -3.40 -2.35
C THR A 92 -17.08 -3.34 -2.72
N TRP A 93 -16.69 -4.11 -3.73
CA TRP A 93 -15.31 -4.13 -4.22
C TRP A 93 -15.14 -3.25 -5.46
N ALA A 94 -14.23 -2.28 -5.39
CA ALA A 94 -13.84 -1.43 -6.51
C ALA A 94 -12.56 -1.98 -7.15
N ARG A 95 -12.69 -2.62 -8.32
CA ARG A 95 -11.52 -3.07 -9.08
C ARG A 95 -10.79 -1.88 -9.67
N ALA A 96 -9.50 -1.75 -9.35
CA ALA A 96 -8.66 -0.76 -9.95
C ALA A 96 -8.41 -1.10 -11.42
N THR A 97 -8.61 -0.14 -12.31
CA THR A 97 -8.14 -0.25 -13.69
C THR A 97 -6.62 -0.01 -13.67
N PRO A 98 -5.82 -0.97 -14.16
CA PRO A 98 -4.37 -0.84 -14.19
C PRO A 98 -3.94 0.45 -14.87
N LEU A 99 -3.01 1.16 -14.26
CA LEU A 99 -2.28 2.24 -14.90
C LEU A 99 -0.86 1.76 -15.20
N PRO A 100 -0.22 2.30 -16.26
CA PRO A 100 1.17 2.00 -16.55
C PRO A 100 2.00 2.28 -15.30
N ASP A 101 2.79 1.29 -14.92
CA ASP A 101 3.75 1.44 -13.84
C ASP A 101 4.91 2.30 -14.38
N PRO A 102 5.11 3.53 -13.88
CA PRO A 102 6.17 4.40 -14.35
C PRO A 102 7.59 3.86 -14.09
N TYR A 103 7.72 2.81 -13.27
CA TYR A 103 8.98 2.15 -12.95
C TYR A 103 8.99 0.66 -13.28
N ALA A 104 7.94 0.14 -13.94
CA ALA A 104 8.10 -1.09 -14.70
C ALA A 104 9.14 -0.77 -15.76
N ARG A 105 10.40 -1.14 -15.49
CA ARG A 105 11.40 -1.21 -16.55
C ARG A 105 10.74 -2.05 -17.62
N THR A 106 10.43 -1.40 -18.75
CA THR A 106 10.07 -2.10 -19.97
C THR A 106 11.13 -3.16 -20.12
N THR A 107 10.80 -4.41 -19.82
CA THR A 107 11.64 -5.53 -20.24
C THR A 107 11.32 -5.68 -21.71
N ASP A 108 11.73 -4.67 -22.48
CA ASP A 108 11.98 -4.79 -23.90
C ASP A 108 13.43 -5.27 -23.99
N GLU A 109 13.66 -6.53 -23.63
CA GLU A 109 14.90 -7.21 -23.96
C GLU A 109 14.58 -8.57 -24.57
N ALA A 110 14.60 -8.55 -25.91
CA ALA A 110 15.16 -9.57 -26.78
C ALA A 110 14.48 -10.94 -26.81
N GLY A 111 13.36 -11.01 -27.53
CA GLY A 111 12.94 -12.20 -28.25
C GLY A 111 13.22 -12.06 -29.75
N GLN A 112 14.47 -12.29 -30.18
CA GLN A 112 14.77 -12.73 -31.55
C GLN A 112 16.10 -13.49 -31.59
#